data_AF-A0A9K3JTI0-F1
#
_entry.id   AF-A0A9K3JTI0-F1
#
_cell.length_a   1.000
_cell.length_b   1.000
_cell.length_c   1.000
_cell.angle_alpha   90.00
_cell.angle_beta   90.00
_cell.angle_gamma   90.00
#
_symmetry.space_group_name_H-M   'P 1'
#
loop_
_entity.id
_entity.type
_entity.pdbx_description
1 polymer ?
#
loop_
_entity_poly.entity_id
_entity_poly.type
_entity_poly.pdbx_seq_one_letter_code
_entity_poly.pdbx_strand_id
1 'polypeptide(L)'
;MIYSYNKQFNGFAALLDEEDAAKLAEHPDVALVIQNKGIKLHTTHSWDFLQLENNGVVGLYSLWTRAKFGENIIIANLDTGVWPESKSFSDNGYGPIPTKWKGGCHNETLVPCNNKLIGAKYLNKGHEALLGKTDPSMNNARDHKGHGTHTLSTAGGNFVSGVNFSGVRMGTAKGGSPRARVAAYKVCWPIPPTFLKYECNAADIVKGFETAIYDGVDVISASLGAPPTDYMNDALAIASFHAVKRGVTVVFSAGNDGPSPGSVFNVAPWVITVGASTTDRDFQSFVHLASGLDLKGLSMPNPIPRNGLYPLVNAANAKAENATSMDAMFCAQGALDPEKVQGKILVCLRGGNIERADKGAEAARAGAAGMILCNDKAYGDDITAELQLLPAIHITYADGLRLYAYLNSTK
;
A
#
# COMPACT_ATOMS: atom_id res chain seq x y z
N MET A 1 -27.96 8.37 -8.62
CA MET A 1 -26.75 8.74 -9.40
C MET A 1 -25.71 9.35 -8.47
N ILE A 2 -24.52 8.77 -8.45
CA ILE A 2 -23.38 9.09 -7.58
C ILE A 2 -22.44 10.10 -8.25
N TYR A 3 -21.98 9.76 -9.45
CA TYR A 3 -21.17 10.62 -10.31
C TYR A 3 -21.70 10.56 -11.73
N SER A 4 -21.55 11.66 -12.46
CA SER A 4 -21.61 11.67 -13.91
C SER A 4 -20.19 11.92 -14.44
N TYR A 5 -19.77 11.08 -15.38
CA TYR A 5 -18.58 11.21 -16.18
C TYR A 5 -19.00 11.79 -17.53
N ASN A 6 -18.51 12.98 -17.86
CA ASN A 6 -18.96 13.72 -19.04
C ASN A 6 -17.83 14.52 -19.71
N LYS A 7 -16.58 14.36 -19.26
CA LYS A 7 -15.42 15.07 -19.81
C LYS A 7 -14.59 14.15 -20.68
N GLN A 8 -14.28 12.95 -20.18
CA GLN A 8 -13.43 11.98 -20.89
C GLN A 8 -14.06 10.59 -21.01
N PHE A 9 -15.02 10.29 -20.14
CA PHE A 9 -15.90 9.14 -20.24
C PHE A 9 -17.34 9.63 -20.42
N ASN A 10 -18.19 8.82 -21.03
CA ASN A 10 -19.62 9.08 -21.12
C ASN A 10 -20.35 8.02 -20.29
N GLY A 11 -20.67 8.35 -19.04
CA GLY A 11 -21.32 7.39 -18.15
C GLY A 11 -21.63 7.97 -16.79
N PHE A 12 -22.06 7.11 -15.87
CA PHE A 12 -22.32 7.49 -14.49
C PHE A 12 -22.09 6.32 -13.55
N ALA A 13 -21.80 6.63 -12.29
CA ALA A 13 -21.90 5.66 -11.20
C ALA A 13 -23.27 5.84 -10.54
N ALA A 14 -23.94 4.75 -10.19
CA ALA A 14 -25.20 4.77 -9.46
C ALA A 14 -25.23 3.63 -8.44
N LEU A 15 -26.03 3.83 -7.38
CA LEU A 15 -26.47 2.73 -6.54
C LEU A 15 -27.67 2.12 -7.23
N LEU A 16 -27.60 0.83 -7.55
CA LEU A 16 -28.66 0.08 -8.22
C LEU A 16 -28.75 -1.31 -7.58
N ASP A 17 -29.98 -1.78 -7.47
CA ASP A 17 -30.37 -3.15 -7.21
C ASP A 17 -29.83 -4.05 -8.34
N GLU A 18 -29.59 -5.34 -8.09
CA GLU A 18 -29.09 -6.26 -9.13
C GLU A 18 -30.02 -6.35 -10.34
N GLU A 19 -31.34 -6.37 -10.14
CA GLU A 19 -32.32 -6.41 -11.23
C GLU A 19 -32.27 -5.15 -12.10
N ASP A 20 -32.10 -3.99 -11.49
CA ASP A 20 -32.05 -2.72 -12.21
C ASP A 20 -30.70 -2.50 -12.89
N ALA A 21 -29.60 -2.97 -12.28
CA ALA A 21 -28.29 -3.03 -12.93
C ALA A 21 -28.29 -3.94 -14.16
N ALA A 22 -28.99 -5.09 -14.09
CA ALA A 22 -29.15 -6.01 -15.22
C ALA A 22 -29.98 -5.39 -16.36
N LYS A 23 -31.14 -4.79 -16.06
CA LYS A 23 -31.94 -4.06 -17.07
C LYS A 23 -31.16 -2.92 -17.71
N LEU A 24 -30.35 -2.21 -16.92
CA LEU A 24 -29.52 -1.11 -17.42
C LEU A 24 -28.41 -1.63 -18.35
N ALA A 25 -27.81 -2.79 -18.03
CA ALA A 25 -26.79 -3.43 -18.86
C ALA A 25 -27.32 -3.91 -20.22
N GLU A 26 -28.63 -4.18 -20.34
CA GLU A 26 -29.29 -4.55 -21.60
C GLU A 26 -29.68 -3.35 -22.48
N HIS A 27 -29.59 -2.11 -21.96
CA HIS A 27 -30.00 -0.93 -22.71
C HIS A 27 -29.02 -0.66 -23.88
N PRO A 28 -29.50 -0.43 -25.11
CA PRO A 28 -28.63 -0.33 -26.30
C PRO A 28 -27.62 0.83 -26.27
N ASP A 29 -27.92 1.89 -25.50
CA ASP A 29 -27.01 3.03 -25.30
C ASP A 29 -26.03 2.86 -24.12
N VAL A 30 -26.14 1.77 -23.35
CA VAL A 30 -25.26 1.48 -22.20
C VAL A 30 -24.21 0.48 -22.65
N ALA A 31 -22.99 0.96 -22.81
CA ALA A 31 -21.88 0.11 -23.24
C ALA A 31 -21.54 -0.99 -22.22
N LEU A 32 -21.75 -0.70 -20.92
CA LEU A 32 -21.29 -1.54 -19.83
C LEU A 32 -21.83 -1.13 -18.45
N VAL A 33 -22.02 -2.11 -17.56
CA VAL A 33 -22.20 -1.93 -16.12
C VAL A 33 -21.12 -2.71 -15.34
N ILE A 34 -20.38 -2.04 -14.46
CA ILE A 34 -19.30 -2.64 -13.65
C ILE A 34 -19.61 -2.56 -12.16
N GLN A 35 -19.47 -3.69 -11.45
CA GLN A 35 -19.57 -3.71 -9.99
C GLN A 35 -18.35 -3.05 -9.34
N ASN A 36 -18.62 -2.21 -8.35
CA ASN A 36 -17.62 -1.48 -7.58
C ASN A 36 -16.94 -2.37 -6.49
N LYS A 37 -15.59 -2.44 -6.42
CA LYS A 37 -14.80 -3.31 -5.49
C LYS A 37 -13.52 -2.61 -4.95
N GLY A 38 -13.03 -2.99 -3.76
CA GLY A 38 -11.86 -2.38 -3.05
C GLY A 38 -10.47 -3.03 -3.27
N ILE A 39 -9.36 -2.32 -2.92
CA ILE A 39 -7.98 -2.61 -3.40
C ILE A 39 -6.78 -2.17 -2.46
N LYS A 40 -5.56 -2.79 -2.53
CA LYS A 40 -4.34 -2.70 -1.63
C LYS A 40 -2.99 -2.12 -2.23
N LEU A 41 -1.88 -1.97 -1.42
CA LEU A 41 -0.88 -0.84 -1.36
C LEU A 41 0.65 -1.15 -0.93
N HIS A 42 1.82 -0.66 -1.55
CA HIS A 42 3.33 -0.99 -1.29
C HIS A 42 4.47 0.13 -1.35
N THR A 43 5.78 -0.17 -0.97
CA THR A 43 6.92 0.79 -0.58
C THR A 43 8.48 0.46 -0.82
N THR A 44 9.47 1.27 -0.32
CA THR A 44 10.84 1.81 -0.80
C THR A 44 12.28 1.27 -0.41
N HIS A 45 13.30 1.35 -1.33
CA HIS A 45 14.80 1.58 -1.18
C HIS A 45 15.52 1.91 -2.54
N SER A 46 14.80 2.08 -3.62
CA SER A 46 15.18 1.52 -4.92
C SER A 46 16.29 2.20 -5.72
N TRP A 47 16.61 3.49 -5.54
CA TRP A 47 17.25 4.26 -6.63
C TRP A 47 18.77 4.12 -6.79
N ASP A 48 19.52 3.92 -5.71
CA ASP A 48 20.96 3.61 -5.77
C ASP A 48 21.19 2.20 -6.33
N PHE A 49 20.36 1.24 -5.89
CA PHE A 49 20.28 -0.12 -6.44
C PHE A 49 19.98 -0.14 -7.95
N LEU A 50 19.17 0.81 -8.44
CA LEU A 50 18.88 1.00 -9.86
C LEU A 50 19.95 1.82 -10.62
N GLN A 51 21.08 2.12 -9.99
CA GLN A 51 22.24 2.82 -10.57
C GLN A 51 21.92 4.21 -11.12
N LEU A 52 20.89 4.88 -10.60
CA LEU A 52 20.59 6.28 -10.94
C LEU A 52 21.56 7.26 -10.27
N GLU A 53 22.20 6.82 -9.20
CA GLU A 53 23.28 7.47 -8.49
C GLU A 53 24.25 6.40 -7.96
N ASN A 54 25.40 6.84 -7.46
CA ASN A 54 26.33 6.00 -6.72
C ASN A 54 26.71 6.74 -5.43
N ASN A 55 26.26 6.22 -4.29
CA ASN A 55 26.52 6.82 -2.97
C ASN A 55 26.10 8.30 -2.89
N GLY A 56 24.94 8.62 -3.48
CA GLY A 56 24.40 9.98 -3.52
C GLY A 56 25.03 10.91 -4.57
N VAL A 57 26.01 10.42 -5.36
CA VAL A 57 26.59 11.16 -6.47
C VAL A 57 25.86 10.80 -7.77
N VAL A 58 25.27 11.79 -8.42
CA VAL A 58 24.57 11.61 -9.70
C VAL A 58 25.54 11.82 -10.85
N GLY A 59 25.75 10.78 -11.66
CA GLY A 59 26.63 10.84 -12.82
C GLY A 59 26.05 11.66 -13.98
N LEU A 60 26.94 12.20 -14.83
CA LEU A 60 26.56 12.95 -16.05
C LEU A 60 25.67 12.14 -17.00
N TYR A 61 25.91 10.82 -17.11
CA TYR A 61 25.15 9.91 -17.97
C TYR A 61 23.95 9.26 -17.27
N SER A 62 23.69 9.59 -16.00
CA SER A 62 22.51 9.10 -15.28
C SER A 62 21.24 9.49 -16.02
N LEU A 63 20.24 8.61 -16.02
CA LEU A 63 18.92 8.89 -16.57
C LEU A 63 18.32 10.14 -15.91
N TRP A 64 18.59 10.37 -14.62
CA TRP A 64 18.19 11.60 -13.94
C TRP A 64 18.76 12.85 -14.59
N THR A 65 20.06 12.91 -14.85
CA THR A 65 20.69 14.06 -15.50
C THR A 65 20.11 14.27 -16.91
N ARG A 66 19.95 13.19 -17.69
CA ARG A 66 19.42 13.24 -19.05
C ARG A 66 17.95 13.68 -19.11
N ALA A 67 17.14 13.24 -18.16
CA ALA A 67 15.72 13.58 -18.04
C ALA A 67 15.47 14.83 -17.17
N LYS A 68 16.52 15.57 -16.80
CA LYS A 68 16.44 16.75 -15.90
C LYS A 68 15.66 16.45 -14.62
N PHE A 69 15.84 15.25 -14.06
CA PHE A 69 15.15 14.77 -12.86
C PHE A 69 13.62 14.81 -12.94
N GLY A 70 13.05 14.86 -14.15
CA GLY A 70 11.61 14.96 -14.39
C GLY A 70 11.06 16.39 -14.33
N GLU A 71 11.90 17.42 -14.47
CA GLU A 71 11.43 18.82 -14.45
C GLU A 71 10.26 19.05 -15.43
N ASN A 72 9.20 19.70 -14.92
CA ASN A 72 7.94 20.00 -15.64
C ASN A 72 7.11 18.78 -16.10
N ILE A 73 7.50 17.57 -15.70
CA ILE A 73 6.64 16.39 -15.74
C ILE A 73 5.72 16.41 -14.53
N ILE A 74 4.46 16.03 -14.72
CA ILE A 74 3.43 15.97 -13.70
C ILE A 74 3.07 14.52 -13.46
N ILE A 75 3.45 14.01 -12.28
CA ILE A 75 3.13 12.65 -11.84
C ILE A 75 1.93 12.72 -10.88
N ALA A 76 0.87 12.03 -11.21
CA ALA A 76 -0.28 11.88 -10.34
C ALA A 76 -0.31 10.51 -9.67
N ASN A 77 -0.77 10.43 -8.43
CA ASN A 77 -1.24 9.17 -7.86
C ASN A 77 -2.75 9.15 -7.64
N LEU A 78 -3.32 7.96 -7.79
CA LEU A 78 -4.67 7.62 -7.36
C LEU A 78 -4.55 6.70 -6.15
N ASP A 79 -4.84 7.22 -4.95
CA ASP A 79 -4.44 6.55 -3.71
C ASP A 79 -5.27 7.02 -2.48
N THR A 80 -4.74 6.87 -1.26
CA THR A 80 -5.35 7.28 0.02
C THR A 80 -5.20 8.77 0.35
N GLY A 81 -4.58 9.54 -0.54
CA GLY A 81 -4.36 10.99 -0.41
C GLY A 81 -2.88 11.37 -0.33
N VAL A 82 -2.61 12.53 0.25
CA VAL A 82 -1.25 13.02 0.49
C VAL A 82 -1.11 13.71 1.85
N TRP A 83 0.05 13.58 2.48
CA TRP A 83 0.46 14.38 3.64
C TRP A 83 1.33 15.56 3.17
N PRO A 84 0.74 16.76 2.94
CA PRO A 84 1.41 17.86 2.24
C PRO A 84 2.60 18.43 3.02
N GLU A 85 2.61 18.33 4.35
CA GLU A 85 3.71 18.83 5.19
C GLU A 85 4.98 17.96 5.12
N SER A 86 4.92 16.82 4.44
CA SER A 86 6.10 15.99 4.24
C SER A 86 7.17 16.76 3.48
N LYS A 87 8.42 16.71 3.96
CA LYS A 87 9.57 17.37 3.30
C LYS A 87 9.78 16.87 1.86
N SER A 88 9.31 15.66 1.53
CA SER A 88 9.31 15.11 0.18
C SER A 88 8.47 15.94 -0.81
N PHE A 89 7.54 16.75 -0.31
CA PHE A 89 6.69 17.64 -1.11
C PHE A 89 7.02 19.12 -0.91
N SER A 90 8.20 19.42 -0.34
CA SER A 90 8.72 20.79 -0.29
C SER A 90 9.08 21.29 -1.70
N ASP A 91 8.79 22.56 -1.96
CA ASP A 91 8.97 23.20 -3.26
C ASP A 91 10.23 24.06 -3.36
N ASN A 92 11.20 23.81 -2.47
CA ASN A 92 12.51 24.45 -2.50
C ASN A 92 13.21 24.21 -3.85
N GLY A 93 13.51 25.32 -4.55
CA GLY A 93 14.17 25.30 -5.85
C GLY A 93 13.24 24.93 -7.02
N TYR A 94 11.93 25.09 -6.88
CA TYR A 94 10.98 24.94 -7.98
C TYR A 94 10.64 26.30 -8.60
N GLY A 95 10.60 26.33 -9.94
CA GLY A 95 10.05 27.46 -10.70
C GLY A 95 8.51 27.45 -10.73
N PRO A 96 7.90 28.34 -11.53
CA PRO A 96 6.44 28.41 -11.66
C PRO A 96 5.84 27.09 -12.16
N ILE A 97 4.57 26.84 -11.83
CA ILE A 97 3.82 25.67 -12.27
C ILE A 97 3.72 25.66 -13.81
N PRO A 98 3.89 24.52 -14.50
CA PRO A 98 3.76 24.43 -15.95
C PRO A 98 2.40 24.91 -16.46
N THR A 99 2.37 25.71 -17.52
CA THR A 99 1.14 26.32 -18.07
C THR A 99 0.12 25.32 -18.60
N LYS A 100 0.54 24.08 -18.88
CA LYS A 100 -0.36 22.97 -19.27
C LYS A 100 -1.24 22.49 -18.13
N TRP A 101 -0.85 22.75 -16.88
CA TRP A 101 -1.58 22.31 -15.69
C TRP A 101 -2.89 23.07 -15.56
N LYS A 102 -3.99 22.34 -15.45
CA LYS A 102 -5.35 22.87 -15.28
C LYS A 102 -5.98 22.48 -13.95
N GLY A 103 -5.27 21.68 -13.16
CA GLY A 103 -5.72 21.24 -11.85
C GLY A 103 -5.49 22.30 -10.78
N GLY A 104 -5.62 21.85 -9.53
CA GLY A 104 -5.50 22.69 -8.35
C GLY A 104 -5.89 21.90 -7.12
N CYS A 105 -6.02 22.59 -6.00
CA CYS A 105 -6.18 21.94 -4.70
C CYS A 105 -7.54 22.23 -4.09
N HIS A 106 -8.21 21.17 -3.67
CA HIS A 106 -9.47 21.29 -2.97
C HIS A 106 -9.20 21.57 -1.50
N ASN A 107 -9.74 22.68 -0.99
CA ASN A 107 -9.63 23.09 0.41
C ASN A 107 -8.17 23.24 0.87
N GLU A 108 -7.51 24.27 0.35
CA GLU A 108 -6.10 24.59 0.65
C GLU A 108 -5.83 24.86 2.14
N THR A 109 -6.85 25.16 2.93
CA THR A 109 -6.73 25.28 4.39
C THR A 109 -6.32 23.96 5.04
N LEU A 110 -6.81 22.82 4.53
CA LEU A 110 -6.52 21.49 5.06
C LEU A 110 -5.41 20.78 4.29
N VAL A 111 -5.30 21.02 2.98
CA VAL A 111 -4.27 20.42 2.13
C VAL A 111 -3.67 21.52 1.24
N PRO A 112 -2.71 22.31 1.78
CA PRO A 112 -2.10 23.39 1.03
C PRO A 112 -1.23 22.84 -0.09
N CYS A 113 -1.32 23.48 -1.25
CA CYS A 113 -0.47 23.18 -2.40
C CYS A 113 0.61 24.21 -2.58
N ASN A 114 1.65 23.82 -3.30
CA ASN A 114 2.83 24.62 -3.54
C ASN A 114 3.40 24.31 -4.93
N ASN A 115 4.62 24.76 -5.22
CA ASN A 115 5.20 24.49 -6.54
C ASN A 115 5.62 23.02 -6.74
N LYS A 116 5.66 22.17 -5.71
CA LYS A 116 5.95 20.74 -5.82
C LYS A 116 4.66 19.91 -5.88
N LEU A 117 3.84 19.98 -4.85
CA LEU A 117 2.48 19.43 -4.80
C LEU A 117 1.52 20.45 -5.41
N ILE A 118 1.26 20.31 -6.71
CA ILE A 118 0.48 21.29 -7.50
C ILE A 118 -1.02 20.96 -7.57
N GLY A 119 -1.40 19.76 -7.11
CA GLY A 119 -2.76 19.24 -7.17
C GLY A 119 -3.07 18.32 -6.00
N ALA A 120 -4.23 18.50 -5.37
CA ALA A 120 -4.69 17.64 -4.30
C ALA A 120 -6.23 17.65 -4.28
N LYS A 121 -6.83 16.55 -4.71
CA LYS A 121 -8.29 16.38 -4.81
C LYS A 121 -8.70 15.06 -4.17
N TYR A 122 -9.96 14.98 -3.76
CA TYR A 122 -10.55 13.77 -3.20
C TYR A 122 -11.86 13.44 -3.91
N LEU A 123 -12.16 12.16 -4.00
CA LEU A 123 -13.27 11.60 -4.72
C LEU A 123 -13.84 10.45 -3.88
N ASN A 124 -14.99 10.68 -3.24
CA ASN A 124 -15.58 9.78 -2.26
C ASN A 124 -17.04 9.45 -2.52
N LYS A 125 -17.70 9.96 -3.56
CA LYS A 125 -19.15 9.73 -3.71
C LYS A 125 -19.42 8.26 -4.00
N GLY A 126 -18.51 7.55 -4.69
CA GLY A 126 -18.60 6.12 -4.92
C GLY A 126 -18.65 5.36 -3.59
N HIS A 127 -17.72 5.70 -2.72
CA HIS A 127 -17.69 5.24 -1.33
C HIS A 127 -18.95 5.63 -0.55
N GLU A 128 -19.36 6.90 -0.57
CA GLU A 128 -20.49 7.40 0.23
C GLU A 128 -21.82 6.77 -0.15
N ALA A 129 -21.98 6.42 -1.42
CA ALA A 129 -23.18 5.75 -1.87
C ALA A 129 -23.25 4.30 -1.41
N LEU A 130 -22.12 3.57 -1.36
CA LEU A 130 -22.10 2.19 -0.87
C LEU A 130 -22.15 2.09 0.65
N LEU A 131 -21.43 2.96 1.37
CA LEU A 131 -21.16 2.80 2.79
C LEU A 131 -21.75 3.93 3.66
N GLY A 132 -22.44 4.89 3.04
CA GLY A 132 -22.97 6.07 3.72
C GLY A 132 -21.95 7.20 3.82
N LYS A 133 -22.38 8.36 4.35
CA LYS A 133 -21.55 9.57 4.42
C LYS A 133 -20.26 9.32 5.19
N THR A 134 -19.15 9.80 4.64
CA THR A 134 -17.87 9.84 5.35
C THR A 134 -17.90 10.91 6.44
N ASP A 135 -17.07 10.74 7.45
CA ASP A 135 -16.81 11.79 8.44
C ASP A 135 -16.40 13.08 7.70
N PRO A 136 -17.10 14.22 7.91
CA PRO A 136 -16.77 15.48 7.25
C PRO A 136 -15.31 15.92 7.43
N SER A 137 -14.65 15.54 8.52
CA SER A 137 -13.22 15.81 8.77
C SER A 137 -12.30 15.09 7.79
N MET A 138 -12.78 14.02 7.14
CA MET A 138 -12.04 13.22 6.16
C MET A 138 -12.27 13.70 4.71
N ASN A 139 -13.22 14.62 4.49
CA ASN A 139 -13.62 15.13 3.16
C ASN A 139 -12.62 16.15 2.61
N ASN A 140 -11.37 15.70 2.49
CA ASN A 140 -10.24 16.40 1.93
C ASN A 140 -9.22 15.38 1.40
N ALA A 141 -8.19 15.86 0.71
CA ALA A 141 -7.16 15.02 0.10
C ALA A 141 -6.07 14.56 1.09
N ARG A 142 -6.20 14.82 2.39
CA ARG A 142 -5.21 14.40 3.39
C ARG A 142 -5.17 12.89 3.50
N ASP A 143 -3.95 12.38 3.55
CA ASP A 143 -3.67 10.97 3.76
C ASP A 143 -3.70 10.64 5.26
N HIS A 144 -4.66 9.80 5.66
CA HIS A 144 -4.76 9.29 7.02
C HIS A 144 -4.26 7.84 7.13
N LYS A 145 -3.93 7.21 6.01
CA LYS A 145 -3.39 5.84 5.96
C LYS A 145 -1.88 5.83 5.85
N GLY A 146 -1.31 6.78 5.13
CA GLY A 146 0.12 6.94 4.87
C GLY A 146 0.59 6.38 3.52
N HIS A 147 -0.23 5.53 2.88
CA HIS A 147 0.21 4.86 1.66
C HIS A 147 0.30 5.80 0.45
N GLY A 148 -0.69 6.67 0.21
CA GLY A 148 -0.63 7.63 -0.89
C GLY A 148 0.53 8.61 -0.76
N THR A 149 0.85 9.04 0.46
CA THR A 149 2.06 9.81 0.76
C THR A 149 3.31 9.02 0.41
N HIS A 150 3.34 7.75 0.78
CA HIS A 150 4.46 6.87 0.53
C HIS A 150 4.67 6.64 -0.98
N THR A 151 3.64 6.24 -1.73
CA THR A 151 3.73 5.99 -3.17
C THR A 151 4.07 7.24 -3.96
N LEU A 152 3.45 8.38 -3.65
CA LEU A 152 3.73 9.63 -4.34
C LEU A 152 5.15 10.13 -4.08
N SER A 153 5.64 9.98 -2.84
CA SER A 153 7.03 10.33 -2.52
C SER A 153 8.04 9.35 -3.14
N THR A 154 7.66 8.09 -3.36
CA THR A 154 8.47 7.11 -4.10
C THR A 154 8.56 7.47 -5.58
N ALA A 155 7.45 7.88 -6.20
CA ALA A 155 7.44 8.24 -7.62
C ALA A 155 8.12 9.60 -7.87
N GLY A 156 7.76 10.61 -7.08
CA GLY A 156 8.14 12.00 -7.32
C GLY A 156 8.50 12.78 -6.06
N GLY A 157 8.97 12.16 -4.99
CA GLY A 157 9.45 12.89 -3.80
C GLY A 157 10.73 13.67 -4.07
N ASN A 158 10.84 14.87 -3.50
CA ASN A 158 12.05 15.70 -3.55
C ASN A 158 13.20 15.05 -2.75
N PHE A 159 14.42 15.55 -2.92
CA PHE A 159 15.57 15.15 -2.11
C PHE A 159 15.38 15.63 -0.66
N VAL A 160 15.40 14.68 0.28
CA VAL A 160 15.29 14.96 1.73
C VAL A 160 16.44 14.27 2.45
N SER A 161 17.45 15.05 2.85
CA SER A 161 18.61 14.55 3.57
C SER A 161 18.32 14.25 5.05
N GLY A 162 19.09 13.34 5.64
CA GLY A 162 19.06 13.04 7.08
C GLY A 162 17.82 12.28 7.53
N VAL A 163 17.09 11.65 6.60
CA VAL A 163 15.96 10.80 6.95
C VAL A 163 16.45 9.49 7.52
N ASN A 164 15.72 8.97 8.50
CA ASN A 164 15.98 7.68 9.12
C ASN A 164 14.63 7.10 9.59
N PHE A 165 14.61 5.82 9.89
CA PHE A 165 13.48 5.20 10.56
C PHE A 165 13.90 4.78 11.97
N SER A 166 13.35 5.45 13.00
CA SER A 166 13.66 5.18 14.40
C SER A 166 15.17 5.19 14.74
N GLY A 167 15.92 6.14 14.17
CA GLY A 167 17.37 6.27 14.35
C GLY A 167 18.20 5.27 13.53
N VAL A 168 17.56 4.36 12.80
CA VAL A 168 18.23 3.35 11.98
C VAL A 168 18.34 3.84 10.53
N ARG A 169 19.54 3.67 9.97
CA ARG A 169 19.91 3.89 8.56
C ARG A 169 19.57 5.31 8.07
N MET A 170 20.45 6.24 8.42
CA MET A 170 20.41 7.62 7.93
C MET A 170 20.75 7.68 6.43
N GLY A 171 20.00 8.47 5.67
CA GLY A 171 20.26 8.69 4.25
C GLY A 171 19.48 9.86 3.68
N THR A 172 19.39 9.90 2.35
CA THR A 172 18.60 10.88 1.62
C THR A 172 17.43 10.16 0.95
N ALA A 173 16.19 10.49 1.35
CA ALA A 173 15.00 10.04 0.62
C ALA A 173 14.85 10.85 -0.67
N LYS A 174 14.36 10.20 -1.72
CA LYS A 174 14.10 10.78 -3.04
C LYS A 174 13.20 9.87 -3.86
N GLY A 175 12.41 10.47 -4.74
CA GLY A 175 11.60 9.73 -5.70
C GLY A 175 12.34 9.35 -6.98
N GLY A 176 11.69 8.58 -7.84
CA GLY A 176 12.22 8.22 -9.16
C GLY A 176 12.34 9.40 -10.11
N SER A 177 11.55 10.46 -9.92
CA SER A 177 11.68 11.75 -10.60
C SER A 177 11.66 12.90 -9.58
N PRO A 178 12.80 13.20 -8.93
CA PRO A 178 12.83 14.13 -7.80
C PRO A 178 12.37 15.56 -8.11
N ARG A 179 12.47 16.01 -9.37
CA ARG A 179 12.07 17.35 -9.84
C ARG A 179 10.72 17.39 -10.57
N ALA A 180 10.02 16.26 -10.66
CA ALA A 180 8.64 16.25 -11.17
C ALA A 180 7.70 17.04 -10.26
N ARG A 181 6.66 17.63 -10.83
CA ARG A 181 5.50 18.11 -10.07
C ARG A 181 4.65 16.90 -9.70
N VAL A 182 3.97 16.97 -8.55
CA VAL A 182 3.11 15.88 -8.09
C VAL A 182 1.68 16.34 -7.87
N ALA A 183 0.73 15.46 -8.14
CA ALA A 183 -0.69 15.65 -7.87
C ALA A 183 -1.28 14.42 -7.18
N ALA A 184 -2.13 14.64 -6.17
CA ALA A 184 -2.76 13.56 -5.42
C ALA A 184 -4.27 13.52 -5.67
N TYR A 185 -4.76 12.36 -6.11
CA TYR A 185 -6.19 12.09 -6.26
C TYR A 185 -6.59 11.00 -5.27
N LYS A 186 -7.19 11.41 -4.14
CA LYS A 186 -7.66 10.48 -3.11
C LYS A 186 -8.92 9.77 -3.58
N VAL A 187 -8.81 8.48 -3.87
CA VAL A 187 -9.90 7.61 -4.34
C VAL A 187 -10.13 6.41 -3.42
N CYS A 188 -9.28 6.24 -2.39
CA CYS A 188 -9.33 5.16 -1.43
C CYS A 188 -9.73 5.68 -0.04
N TRP A 189 -10.67 4.98 0.61
CA TRP A 189 -11.36 5.43 1.80
C TRP A 189 -11.47 4.33 2.86
N PRO A 190 -11.49 4.68 4.16
CA PRO A 190 -11.60 3.69 5.23
C PRO A 190 -12.95 2.99 5.20
N ILE A 191 -12.98 1.67 5.44
CA ILE A 191 -14.22 0.87 5.45
C ILE A 191 -14.67 0.50 6.87
N PRO A 192 -15.96 0.66 7.23
CA PRO A 192 -16.47 0.21 8.53
C PRO A 192 -16.37 -1.32 8.72
N PRO A 193 -16.30 -1.82 9.97
CA PRO A 193 -16.23 -1.07 11.23
C PRO A 193 -14.81 -0.62 11.58
N THR A 194 -13.80 -0.96 10.77
CA THR A 194 -12.39 -0.74 11.11
C THR A 194 -11.77 0.41 10.32
N PHE A 195 -11.34 1.48 10.98
CA PHE A 195 -10.63 2.58 10.34
C PHE A 195 -9.22 2.22 9.82
N LEU A 196 -8.80 0.96 9.97
CA LEU A 196 -7.50 0.46 9.50
C LEU A 196 -7.55 -0.11 8.08
N LYS A 197 -8.72 -0.54 7.59
CA LYS A 197 -8.88 -1.09 6.24
C LYS A 197 -9.36 -0.01 5.30
N TYR A 198 -8.79 0.03 4.10
CA TYR A 198 -9.10 1.00 3.06
C TYR A 198 -9.50 0.27 1.79
N GLU A 199 -10.46 0.84 1.06
CA GLU A 199 -10.89 0.37 -0.23
C GLU A 199 -11.01 1.52 -1.22
N CYS A 200 -10.72 1.23 -2.48
CA CYS A 200 -10.75 2.18 -3.57
C CYS A 200 -11.90 1.81 -4.48
N ASN A 201 -12.97 2.61 -4.48
CA ASN A 201 -14.14 2.30 -5.27
C ASN A 201 -13.88 2.60 -6.75
N ALA A 202 -14.16 1.66 -7.65
CA ALA A 202 -14.12 1.79 -9.11
C ALA A 202 -14.73 3.11 -9.60
N ALA A 203 -15.87 3.52 -9.03
CA ALA A 203 -16.52 4.78 -9.39
C ALA A 203 -15.66 6.01 -9.07
N ASP A 204 -15.00 6.01 -7.90
CA ASP A 204 -14.08 7.05 -7.46
C ASP A 204 -12.78 7.01 -8.27
N ILE A 205 -12.27 5.80 -8.59
CA ILE A 205 -11.09 5.57 -9.43
C ILE A 205 -11.30 6.14 -10.84
N VAL A 206 -12.40 5.78 -11.52
CA VAL A 206 -12.71 6.29 -12.87
C VAL A 206 -12.81 7.81 -12.86
N LYS A 207 -13.43 8.40 -11.82
CA LYS A 207 -13.47 9.85 -11.68
C LYS A 207 -12.08 10.44 -11.44
N GLY A 208 -11.22 9.74 -10.71
CA GLY A 208 -9.83 10.10 -10.48
C GLY A 208 -9.05 10.16 -11.79
N PHE A 209 -9.18 9.14 -12.64
CA PHE A 209 -8.59 9.11 -13.97
C PHE A 209 -9.11 10.26 -14.84
N GLU A 210 -10.43 10.47 -14.89
CA GLU A 210 -11.03 11.57 -15.67
C GLU A 210 -10.45 12.92 -15.24
N THR A 211 -10.34 13.14 -13.94
CA THR A 211 -9.86 14.39 -13.36
C THR A 211 -8.37 14.58 -13.65
N ALA A 212 -7.56 13.53 -13.48
CA ALA A 212 -6.12 13.56 -13.74
C ALA A 212 -5.83 13.87 -15.22
N ILE A 213 -6.52 13.19 -16.15
CA ILE A 213 -6.40 13.45 -17.59
C ILE A 213 -6.78 14.90 -17.91
N TYR A 214 -7.89 15.38 -17.36
CA TYR A 214 -8.35 16.75 -17.60
C TYR A 214 -7.37 17.81 -17.07
N ASP A 215 -6.81 17.56 -15.88
CA ASP A 215 -5.86 18.46 -15.22
C ASP A 215 -4.50 18.53 -15.96
N GLY A 216 -4.23 17.60 -16.87
CA GLY A 216 -3.05 17.59 -17.73
C GLY A 216 -1.83 16.88 -17.13
N VAL A 217 -2.06 15.78 -16.41
CA VAL A 217 -0.98 14.92 -15.88
C VAL A 217 -0.28 14.18 -17.03
N ASP A 218 1.00 13.82 -16.83
CA ASP A 218 1.79 13.06 -17.81
C ASP A 218 1.86 11.57 -17.46
N VAL A 219 1.89 11.26 -16.16
CA VAL A 219 1.98 9.90 -15.63
C VAL A 219 0.97 9.71 -14.52
N ILE A 220 0.24 8.61 -14.54
CA ILE A 220 -0.60 8.14 -13.44
C ILE A 220 0.06 6.91 -12.83
N SER A 221 0.46 7.03 -11.57
CA SER A 221 0.94 5.94 -10.73
C SER A 221 -0.20 5.49 -9.82
N ALA A 222 -0.76 4.31 -10.08
CA ALA A 222 -1.87 3.78 -9.32
C ALA A 222 -1.45 2.47 -8.66
N SER A 223 -1.13 2.53 -7.37
CA SER A 223 -0.81 1.35 -6.57
C SER A 223 -2.09 0.70 -6.08
N LEU A 224 -2.93 0.31 -7.03
CA LEU A 224 -4.20 -0.40 -6.88
C LEU A 224 -4.39 -1.32 -8.12
N GLY A 225 -5.47 -2.09 -8.21
CA GLY A 225 -5.60 -3.38 -8.89
C GLY A 225 -6.60 -4.36 -8.25
N ALA A 226 -7.36 -5.05 -9.08
CA ALA A 226 -8.21 -6.18 -8.70
C ALA A 226 -7.86 -7.40 -9.58
N PRO A 227 -8.32 -8.62 -9.23
CA PRO A 227 -8.19 -9.78 -10.09
C PRO A 227 -8.71 -9.47 -11.50
N PRO A 228 -8.03 -9.94 -12.56
CA PRO A 228 -8.37 -9.58 -13.91
C PRO A 228 -9.73 -10.15 -14.31
N THR A 229 -10.55 -9.32 -14.96
CA THR A 229 -11.79 -9.72 -15.62
C THR A 229 -11.70 -9.41 -17.10
N ASP A 230 -12.76 -9.69 -17.86
CA ASP A 230 -12.86 -9.17 -19.24
C ASP A 230 -12.61 -7.65 -19.24
N TYR A 231 -11.83 -7.15 -20.21
CA TYR A 231 -11.45 -5.73 -20.26
C TYR A 231 -12.65 -4.80 -20.39
N MET A 232 -13.68 -5.26 -21.09
CA MET A 232 -14.93 -4.52 -21.19
C MET A 232 -15.70 -4.56 -19.88
N ASN A 233 -15.32 -5.33 -18.86
CA ASN A 233 -15.93 -5.33 -17.53
C ASN A 233 -14.99 -4.81 -16.44
N ASP A 234 -13.80 -4.33 -16.81
CA ASP A 234 -12.76 -3.87 -15.87
C ASP A 234 -12.67 -2.34 -15.89
N ALA A 235 -13.08 -1.70 -14.79
CA ALA A 235 -13.10 -0.25 -14.65
C ALA A 235 -11.70 0.36 -14.75
N LEU A 236 -10.67 -0.34 -14.25
CA LEU A 236 -9.29 0.11 -14.30
C LEU A 236 -8.75 -0.02 -15.72
N ALA A 237 -9.07 -1.11 -16.42
CA ALA A 237 -8.70 -1.29 -17.82
C ALA A 237 -9.31 -0.18 -18.69
N ILE A 238 -10.60 0.10 -18.55
CA ILE A 238 -11.29 1.16 -19.30
C ILE A 238 -10.74 2.55 -18.94
N ALA A 239 -10.61 2.86 -17.65
CA ALA A 239 -10.12 4.17 -17.23
C ALA A 239 -8.69 4.44 -17.73
N SER A 240 -7.82 3.44 -17.64
CA SER A 240 -6.44 3.52 -18.12
C SER A 240 -6.34 3.57 -19.64
N PHE A 241 -7.23 2.91 -20.39
CA PHE A 241 -7.27 3.00 -21.84
C PHE A 241 -7.48 4.45 -22.31
N HIS A 242 -8.40 5.17 -21.68
CA HIS A 242 -8.66 6.58 -22.00
C HIS A 242 -7.48 7.48 -21.62
N ALA A 243 -6.77 7.19 -20.53
CA ALA A 243 -5.53 7.89 -20.18
C ALA A 243 -4.45 7.68 -21.26
N VAL A 244 -4.17 6.44 -21.63
CA VAL A 244 -3.16 6.09 -22.64
C VAL A 244 -3.50 6.68 -24.00
N LYS A 245 -4.77 6.64 -24.41
CA LYS A 245 -5.25 7.28 -25.65
C LYS A 245 -5.00 8.80 -25.68
N ARG A 246 -4.92 9.44 -24.52
CA ARG A 246 -4.61 10.88 -24.36
C ARG A 246 -3.11 11.15 -24.17
N GLY A 247 -2.26 10.14 -24.29
CA GLY A 247 -0.81 10.25 -24.12
C GLY A 247 -0.34 10.23 -22.66
N VAL A 248 -1.20 9.83 -21.72
CA VAL A 248 -0.85 9.70 -20.30
C VAL A 248 -0.36 8.28 -20.03
N THR A 249 0.85 8.14 -19.49
CA THR A 249 1.38 6.81 -19.12
C THR A 249 0.74 6.33 -17.83
N VAL A 250 0.29 5.07 -17.79
CA VAL A 250 -0.34 4.48 -16.60
C VAL A 250 0.52 3.33 -16.08
N VAL A 251 0.87 3.42 -14.80
CA VAL A 251 1.66 2.41 -14.07
C VAL A 251 0.81 1.83 -12.96
N PHE A 252 0.64 0.51 -12.97
CA PHE A 252 -0.12 -0.27 -12.00
C PHE A 252 0.78 -1.28 -11.28
N SER A 253 0.40 -1.65 -10.06
CA SER A 253 1.00 -2.79 -9.35
C SER A 253 0.43 -4.13 -9.85
N ALA A 254 1.21 -5.20 -9.79
CA ALA A 254 0.79 -6.55 -10.15
C ALA A 254 -0.09 -7.25 -9.07
N GLY A 255 -0.30 -6.62 -7.91
CA GLY A 255 -0.96 -7.22 -6.75
C GLY A 255 0.00 -8.02 -5.85
N ASN A 256 -0.51 -8.46 -4.69
CA ASN A 256 0.22 -9.19 -3.65
C ASN A 256 -0.26 -10.63 -3.43
N ASP A 257 -1.19 -11.09 -4.26
CA ASP A 257 -1.91 -12.36 -4.03
C ASP A 257 -1.14 -13.57 -4.58
N GLY A 258 0.13 -13.39 -4.89
CA GLY A 258 1.06 -14.47 -5.18
C GLY A 258 1.28 -15.40 -3.98
N PRO A 259 2.04 -16.50 -4.17
CA PRO A 259 2.88 -16.79 -5.35
C PRO A 259 2.24 -17.74 -6.38
N SER A 260 0.95 -18.07 -6.24
CA SER A 260 0.26 -19.01 -7.13
C SER A 260 0.23 -18.50 -8.60
N PRO A 261 0.40 -19.39 -9.60
CA PRO A 261 0.25 -19.01 -11.00
C PRO A 261 -1.10 -18.33 -11.28
N GLY A 262 -1.09 -17.26 -12.08
CA GLY A 262 -2.30 -16.53 -12.46
C GLY A 262 -2.81 -15.52 -11.42
N SER A 263 -2.04 -15.20 -10.39
CA SER A 263 -2.42 -14.23 -9.34
C SER A 263 -2.18 -12.75 -9.69
N VAL A 264 -1.78 -12.44 -10.93
CA VAL A 264 -1.44 -11.07 -11.36
C VAL A 264 -2.68 -10.24 -11.62
N PHE A 265 -2.67 -8.99 -11.14
CA PHE A 265 -3.72 -7.99 -11.37
C PHE A 265 -3.34 -7.05 -12.51
N ASN A 266 -4.28 -6.20 -12.96
CA ASN A 266 -4.05 -5.15 -13.95
C ASN A 266 -3.40 -5.65 -15.26
N VAL A 267 -4.01 -6.63 -15.92
CA VAL A 267 -3.40 -7.33 -17.08
C VAL A 267 -3.69 -6.67 -18.43
N ALA A 268 -4.16 -5.42 -18.44
CA ALA A 268 -4.48 -4.72 -19.68
C ALA A 268 -3.20 -4.44 -20.51
N PRO A 269 -3.20 -4.66 -21.83
CA PRO A 269 -1.97 -4.59 -22.63
C PRO A 269 -1.42 -3.17 -22.83
N TRP A 270 -2.22 -2.13 -22.53
CA TRP A 270 -1.81 -0.73 -22.69
C TRP A 270 -1.20 -0.11 -21.42
N VAL A 271 -1.14 -0.83 -20.30
CA VAL A 271 -0.57 -0.32 -19.04
C VAL A 271 0.78 -0.97 -18.73
N ILE A 272 1.54 -0.34 -17.83
CA ILE A 272 2.75 -0.93 -17.27
C ILE A 272 2.39 -1.58 -15.93
N THR A 273 2.44 -2.90 -15.88
CA THR A 273 2.13 -3.68 -14.67
C THR A 273 3.42 -4.15 -14.01
N VAL A 274 3.61 -3.76 -12.75
CA VAL A 274 4.89 -3.87 -12.05
C VAL A 274 4.81 -4.91 -10.95
N GLY A 275 5.62 -5.98 -11.07
CA GLY A 275 5.88 -6.93 -9.99
C GLY A 275 6.89 -6.38 -8.97
N ALA A 276 6.86 -6.90 -7.75
CA ALA A 276 7.79 -6.52 -6.70
C ALA A 276 8.97 -7.51 -6.63
N SER A 277 10.17 -6.99 -6.41
CA SER A 277 11.37 -7.76 -6.12
C SER A 277 12.08 -7.19 -4.89
N THR A 278 12.97 -7.98 -4.29
CA THR A 278 13.83 -7.51 -3.21
C THR A 278 14.93 -6.60 -3.74
N THR A 279 15.52 -5.82 -2.84
CA THR A 279 16.75 -5.06 -3.07
C THR A 279 17.92 -5.77 -2.38
N ASP A 280 19.13 -5.23 -2.50
CA ASP A 280 20.32 -5.69 -1.79
C ASP A 280 20.36 -5.33 -0.28
N ARG A 281 19.28 -4.71 0.24
CA ARG A 281 19.17 -4.27 1.62
C ARG A 281 18.05 -4.94 2.40
N ASP A 282 18.43 -5.45 3.57
CA ASP A 282 17.53 -6.05 4.56
C ASP A 282 17.60 -5.38 5.94
N PHE A 283 16.51 -5.47 6.70
CA PHE A 283 16.49 -5.23 8.14
C PHE A 283 16.56 -6.56 8.88
N GLN A 284 17.77 -7.11 8.96
CA GLN A 284 18.02 -8.42 9.56
C GLN A 284 17.90 -8.35 11.09
N SER A 285 17.32 -9.40 11.66
CA SER A 285 17.23 -9.63 13.10
C SER A 285 17.38 -11.13 13.38
N PHE A 286 17.61 -11.48 14.65
CA PHE A 286 17.90 -12.84 15.06
C PHE A 286 17.06 -13.24 16.28
N VAL A 287 16.61 -14.49 16.30
CA VAL A 287 16.08 -15.14 17.51
C VAL A 287 17.15 -16.08 18.04
N HIS A 288 17.58 -15.83 19.27
CA HIS A 288 18.52 -16.67 20.00
C HIS A 288 17.73 -17.52 20.99
N LEU A 289 17.69 -18.84 20.77
CA LEU A 289 17.02 -19.79 21.65
C LEU A 289 17.96 -20.31 22.74
N ALA A 290 17.40 -20.75 23.86
CA ALA A 290 18.18 -21.28 25.00
C ALA A 290 18.99 -22.54 24.65
N SER A 291 18.58 -23.28 23.60
CA SER A 291 19.33 -24.42 23.05
C SER A 291 20.61 -24.04 22.31
N GLY A 292 20.86 -22.75 22.08
CA GLY A 292 21.91 -22.24 21.17
C GLY A 292 21.50 -22.23 19.70
N LEU A 293 20.23 -22.55 19.39
CA LEU A 293 19.69 -22.42 18.04
C LEU A 293 19.44 -20.95 17.71
N ASP A 294 20.16 -20.45 16.71
CA ASP A 294 20.00 -19.11 16.14
C ASP A 294 19.17 -19.16 14.85
N LEU A 295 18.12 -18.34 14.80
CA LEU A 295 17.23 -18.21 13.64
C LEU A 295 17.34 -16.80 13.09
N LYS A 296 17.64 -16.67 11.79
CA LYS A 296 17.70 -15.39 11.09
C LYS A 296 16.32 -15.04 10.55
N GLY A 297 15.93 -13.77 10.68
CA GLY A 297 14.71 -13.26 10.08
C GLY A 297 14.80 -11.78 9.76
N LEU A 298 13.67 -11.22 9.35
CA LEU A 298 13.53 -9.79 9.07
C LEU A 298 12.61 -9.13 10.10
N SER A 299 12.96 -7.91 10.50
CA SER A 299 12.23 -7.14 11.51
C SER A 299 12.52 -5.65 11.37
N MET A 300 11.49 -4.81 11.50
CA MET A 300 11.70 -3.38 11.65
C MET A 300 12.25 -3.05 13.05
N PRO A 301 13.03 -1.96 13.22
CA PRO A 301 13.62 -1.61 14.51
C PRO A 301 12.57 -1.41 15.62
N ASN A 302 12.41 -2.42 16.47
CA ASN A 302 11.60 -2.42 17.69
C ASN A 302 12.12 -3.52 18.64
N PRO A 303 13.26 -3.30 19.31
CA PRO A 303 13.93 -4.36 20.07
C PRO A 303 13.13 -4.76 21.31
N ILE A 304 13.07 -6.05 21.59
CA ILE A 304 12.57 -6.56 22.87
C ILE A 304 13.54 -6.15 23.99
N PRO A 305 13.06 -5.73 25.19
CA PRO A 305 13.93 -5.40 26.31
C PRO A 305 14.87 -6.58 26.66
N ARG A 306 16.15 -6.31 26.90
CA ARG A 306 17.12 -7.35 27.26
C ARG A 306 17.04 -7.67 28.76
N ASN A 307 15.91 -8.24 29.19
CA ASN A 307 15.65 -8.60 30.60
C ASN A 307 15.81 -10.11 30.87
N GLY A 308 16.54 -10.82 30.03
CA GLY A 308 16.74 -12.27 30.12
C GLY A 308 16.01 -13.05 29.02
N LEU A 309 15.74 -14.34 29.28
CA LEU A 309 14.99 -15.21 28.37
C LEU A 309 13.49 -14.99 28.56
N TYR A 310 12.76 -14.92 27.44
CA TYR A 310 11.31 -14.90 27.43
C TYR A 310 10.78 -16.31 27.12
N PRO A 311 9.74 -16.79 27.83
CA PRO A 311 9.10 -18.04 27.46
C PRO A 311 8.50 -17.95 26.06
N LEU A 312 8.55 -19.05 25.31
CA LEU A 312 7.89 -19.17 24.01
C LEU A 312 6.57 -19.91 24.14
N VAL A 313 5.60 -19.53 23.32
CA VAL A 313 4.32 -20.25 23.24
C VAL A 313 3.89 -20.40 21.78
N ASN A 314 3.57 -21.63 21.39
CA ASN A 314 2.90 -21.90 20.11
C ASN A 314 1.48 -21.34 20.20
N ALA A 315 1.09 -20.47 19.26
CA ALA A 315 -0.22 -19.83 19.32
C ALA A 315 -1.39 -20.83 19.30
N ALA A 316 -1.23 -21.99 18.64
CA ALA A 316 -2.24 -23.06 18.69
C ALA A 316 -2.49 -23.61 20.11
N ASN A 317 -1.49 -23.55 21.00
CA ASN A 317 -1.59 -23.95 22.40
C ASN A 317 -2.13 -22.82 23.30
N ALA A 318 -2.16 -21.59 22.79
CA ALA A 318 -2.69 -20.40 23.46
C ALA A 318 -4.10 -20.03 22.97
N LYS A 319 -4.83 -21.00 22.42
CA LYS A 319 -6.18 -20.85 21.88
C LYS A 319 -7.18 -20.40 22.96
N ALA A 320 -7.97 -19.38 22.64
CA ALA A 320 -9.17 -19.02 23.39
C ALA A 320 -10.23 -20.12 23.33
N GLU A 321 -11.14 -20.17 24.31
CA GLU A 321 -12.17 -21.21 24.38
C GLU A 321 -13.04 -21.26 23.11
N ASN A 322 -13.45 -20.09 22.62
CA ASN A 322 -14.36 -19.92 21.48
C ASN A 322 -13.67 -19.86 20.11
N ALA A 323 -12.38 -20.18 20.01
CA ALA A 323 -11.62 -20.15 18.76
C ALA A 323 -11.21 -21.56 18.31
N THR A 324 -10.90 -21.74 17.03
CA THR A 324 -10.28 -22.99 16.55
C THR A 324 -8.76 -22.93 16.74
N SER A 325 -8.10 -24.09 16.77
CA SER A 325 -6.63 -24.15 16.83
C SER A 325 -6.00 -23.49 15.60
N MET A 326 -6.68 -23.51 14.45
CA MET A 326 -6.23 -22.87 13.23
C MET A 326 -6.30 -21.34 13.33
N ASP A 327 -7.40 -20.80 13.88
CA ASP A 327 -7.54 -19.36 14.12
C ASP A 327 -6.45 -18.86 15.07
N ALA A 328 -6.21 -19.59 16.16
CA ALA A 328 -5.15 -19.26 17.11
C ALA A 328 -3.76 -19.39 16.48
N MET A 329 -3.50 -20.43 15.67
CA MET A 329 -2.24 -20.58 14.93
C MET A 329 -1.99 -19.40 14.00
N PHE A 330 -3.04 -18.87 13.36
CA PHE A 330 -2.97 -17.67 12.54
C PHE A 330 -2.99 -16.37 13.33
N CYS A 331 -3.09 -16.41 14.66
CA CYS A 331 -3.23 -15.23 15.51
C CYS A 331 -4.37 -14.32 15.04
N ALA A 332 -5.51 -14.94 14.72
CA ALA A 332 -6.72 -14.26 14.31
C ALA A 332 -7.31 -13.44 15.47
N GLN A 333 -7.97 -12.34 15.14
CA GLN A 333 -8.54 -11.44 16.13
C GLN A 333 -9.45 -12.18 17.12
N GLY A 334 -9.18 -12.03 18.42
CA GLY A 334 -9.92 -12.69 19.50
C GLY A 334 -9.67 -14.20 19.64
N ALA A 335 -8.73 -14.78 18.89
CA ALA A 335 -8.46 -16.21 18.93
C ALA A 335 -7.48 -16.63 20.03
N LEU A 336 -6.83 -15.67 20.68
CA LEU A 336 -5.81 -15.91 21.70
C LEU A 336 -6.34 -15.68 23.11
N ASP A 337 -6.00 -16.62 24.00
CA ASP A 337 -6.24 -16.55 25.44
C ASP A 337 -5.15 -15.70 26.12
N PRO A 338 -5.50 -14.52 26.69
CA PRO A 338 -4.53 -13.63 27.31
C PRO A 338 -3.74 -14.28 28.45
N GLU A 339 -4.34 -15.16 29.25
CA GLU A 339 -3.64 -15.81 30.37
C GLU A 339 -2.51 -16.73 29.88
N LYS A 340 -2.70 -17.34 28.70
CA LYS A 340 -1.70 -18.23 28.10
C LYS A 340 -0.59 -17.45 27.39
N VAL A 341 -0.86 -16.22 26.94
CA VAL A 341 0.04 -15.38 26.12
C VAL A 341 0.83 -14.35 26.93
N GLN A 342 0.26 -13.80 28.01
CA GLN A 342 0.81 -12.67 28.75
C GLN A 342 2.31 -12.83 29.07
N GLY A 343 3.13 -11.88 28.62
CA GLY A 343 4.57 -11.82 28.88
C GLY A 343 5.44 -12.82 28.12
N LYS A 344 4.86 -13.62 27.20
CA LYS A 344 5.58 -14.62 26.40
C LYS A 344 5.84 -14.12 24.97
N ILE A 345 6.77 -14.75 24.29
CA ILE A 345 6.94 -14.60 22.84
C ILE A 345 6.01 -15.59 22.14
N LEU A 346 5.08 -15.07 21.34
CA LEU A 346 4.09 -15.84 20.63
C LEU A 346 4.59 -16.29 19.26
N VAL A 347 4.41 -17.56 18.91
CA VAL A 347 4.76 -18.10 17.59
C VAL A 347 3.51 -18.27 16.73
N CYS A 348 3.36 -17.42 15.71
CA CYS A 348 2.23 -17.36 14.79
C CYS A 348 2.62 -17.88 13.39
N LEU A 349 1.63 -18.35 12.63
CA LEU A 349 1.80 -18.73 11.22
C LEU A 349 1.22 -17.65 10.28
N ARG A 350 1.92 -17.36 9.18
CA ARG A 350 1.39 -16.56 8.06
C ARG A 350 0.24 -17.32 7.38
N GLY A 351 -0.79 -16.60 6.94
CA GLY A 351 -1.96 -17.17 6.27
C GLY A 351 -3.28 -16.82 6.94
N GLY A 352 -4.35 -17.50 6.53
CA GLY A 352 -5.71 -17.30 7.05
C GLY A 352 -6.42 -16.05 6.55
N ASN A 353 -5.97 -15.45 5.43
CA ASN A 353 -6.48 -14.16 4.92
C ASN A 353 -6.41 -13.01 5.93
N ILE A 354 -5.46 -13.08 6.87
CA ILE A 354 -5.22 -12.07 7.90
C ILE A 354 -3.91 -11.36 7.58
N GLU A 355 -3.94 -10.03 7.57
CA GLU A 355 -2.76 -9.22 7.33
C GLU A 355 -1.71 -9.45 8.42
N ARG A 356 -0.44 -9.40 8.04
CA ARG A 356 0.68 -9.64 8.98
C ARG A 356 0.66 -8.66 10.15
N ALA A 357 0.28 -7.39 9.92
CA ALA A 357 0.13 -6.39 10.98
C ALA A 357 -1.03 -6.70 11.94
N ASP A 358 -2.15 -7.25 11.44
CA ASP A 358 -3.31 -7.61 12.26
C ASP A 358 -2.96 -8.74 13.26
N LYS A 359 -2.10 -9.67 12.84
CA LYS A 359 -1.57 -10.74 13.73
C LYS A 359 -0.77 -10.16 14.89
N GLY A 360 0.08 -9.17 14.62
CA GLY A 360 0.84 -8.46 15.65
C GLY A 360 -0.06 -7.64 16.57
N ALA A 361 -1.14 -7.03 16.04
CA ALA A 361 -2.12 -6.32 16.85
C ALA A 361 -2.86 -7.26 17.83
N GLU A 362 -3.26 -8.44 17.36
CA GLU A 362 -3.86 -9.46 18.21
C GLU A 362 -2.89 -9.98 19.27
N ALA A 363 -1.64 -10.25 18.90
CA ALA A 363 -0.61 -10.65 19.85
C ALA A 363 -0.37 -9.58 20.94
N ALA A 364 -0.36 -8.29 20.55
CA ALA A 364 -0.25 -7.18 21.50
C ALA A 364 -1.46 -7.11 22.42
N ARG A 365 -2.68 -7.23 21.87
CA ARG A 365 -3.93 -7.24 22.61
C ARG A 365 -3.98 -8.37 23.64
N ALA A 366 -3.45 -9.54 23.30
CA ALA A 366 -3.35 -10.70 24.19
C ALA A 366 -2.19 -10.61 25.20
N GLY A 367 -1.40 -9.52 25.19
CA GLY A 367 -0.35 -9.26 26.17
C GLY A 367 0.99 -9.92 25.87
N ALA A 368 1.27 -10.31 24.62
CA ALA A 368 2.54 -10.91 24.23
C ALA A 368 3.70 -9.91 24.43
N ALA A 369 4.85 -10.42 24.87
CA ALA A 369 6.09 -9.64 24.96
C ALA A 369 6.79 -9.50 23.59
N GLY A 370 6.51 -10.43 22.67
CA GLY A 370 7.10 -10.49 21.34
C GLY A 370 6.32 -11.44 20.42
N MET A 371 6.59 -11.39 19.12
CA MET A 371 5.99 -12.31 18.14
C MET A 371 7.04 -12.84 17.16
N ILE A 372 7.01 -14.15 16.91
CA ILE A 372 7.72 -14.77 15.79
C ILE A 372 6.66 -15.20 14.78
N LEU A 373 6.67 -14.56 13.61
CA LEU A 373 5.83 -14.94 12.49
C LEU A 373 6.59 -15.91 11.59
N CYS A 374 6.04 -17.11 11.41
CA CYS A 374 6.61 -18.14 10.54
C CYS A 374 5.88 -18.18 9.20
N ASN A 375 6.61 -18.35 8.10
CA ASN A 375 6.00 -18.74 6.83
C ASN A 375 5.55 -20.20 6.85
N ASP A 376 4.53 -20.49 6.05
CA ASP A 376 4.20 -21.86 5.65
C ASP A 376 4.97 -22.26 4.38
N LYS A 377 4.72 -23.48 3.90
CA LYS A 377 5.38 -24.01 2.69
C LYS A 377 5.07 -23.18 1.43
N ALA A 378 3.88 -22.57 1.34
CA ALA A 378 3.48 -21.81 0.17
C ALA A 378 4.26 -20.49 0.06
N TYR A 379 4.50 -19.83 1.19
CA TYR A 379 5.29 -18.58 1.22
C TYR A 379 6.81 -18.80 1.30
N GLY A 380 7.28 -19.96 1.77
CA GLY A 380 8.69 -20.33 1.71
C GLY A 380 9.62 -19.28 2.31
N ASP A 381 10.48 -18.69 1.47
CA ASP A 381 11.49 -17.69 1.86
C ASP A 381 11.00 -16.24 1.71
N ASP A 382 9.75 -16.00 1.29
CA ASP A 382 9.16 -14.65 1.20
C ASP A 382 8.89 -14.06 2.59
N ILE A 383 9.91 -13.43 3.16
CA ILE A 383 9.84 -12.74 4.45
C ILE A 383 9.98 -11.23 4.26
N THR A 384 9.30 -10.44 5.09
CA THR A 384 9.30 -8.98 4.98
C THR A 384 9.54 -8.35 6.35
N ALA A 385 10.41 -7.33 6.40
CA ALA A 385 10.49 -6.46 7.57
C ALA A 385 9.29 -5.52 7.59
N GLU A 386 8.42 -5.69 8.58
CA GLU A 386 7.21 -4.87 8.74
C GLU A 386 7.18 -4.23 10.12
N LEU A 387 6.59 -3.03 10.22
CA LEU A 387 6.37 -2.38 11.50
C LEU A 387 5.23 -3.10 12.24
N GLN A 388 5.49 -3.48 13.48
CA GLN A 388 4.57 -4.25 14.32
C GLN A 388 4.35 -3.49 15.64
N LEU A 389 3.17 -3.66 16.25
CA LEU A 389 2.80 -3.00 17.51
C LEU A 389 3.60 -3.50 18.73
N LEU A 390 4.36 -4.58 18.55
CA LEU A 390 5.24 -5.19 19.54
C LEU A 390 6.51 -5.70 18.84
N PRO A 391 7.60 -6.01 19.57
CA PRO A 391 8.82 -6.61 19.01
C PRO A 391 8.53 -7.90 18.25
N ALA A 392 8.73 -7.89 16.93
CA ALA A 392 8.36 -9.02 16.09
C ALA A 392 9.40 -9.33 15.03
N ILE A 393 9.49 -10.59 14.64
CA ILE A 393 10.39 -11.06 13.58
C ILE A 393 9.66 -12.02 12.64
N HIS A 394 9.92 -11.89 11.34
CA HIS A 394 9.41 -12.78 10.31
C HIS A 394 10.51 -13.73 9.85
N ILE A 395 10.28 -15.05 9.97
CA ILE A 395 11.23 -16.11 9.60
C ILE A 395 10.70 -16.99 8.48
N THR A 396 11.62 -17.61 7.74
CA THR A 396 11.33 -18.49 6.60
C THR A 396 10.61 -19.76 7.04
N TYR A 397 10.05 -20.48 6.07
CA TYR A 397 9.44 -21.79 6.33
C TYR A 397 10.44 -22.78 6.94
N ALA A 398 11.67 -22.85 6.41
CA ALA A 398 12.70 -23.77 6.88
C ALA A 398 13.09 -23.49 8.35
N ASP A 399 13.25 -22.21 8.72
CA ASP A 399 13.53 -21.83 10.11
C ASP A 399 12.32 -22.00 11.01
N GLY A 400 11.10 -21.81 10.49
CA GLY A 400 9.86 -22.13 11.18
C GLY A 400 9.78 -23.61 11.59
N LEU A 401 10.15 -24.54 10.69
CA LEU A 401 10.20 -25.97 11.01
C LEU A 401 11.19 -26.27 12.15
N ARG A 402 12.36 -25.61 12.16
CA ARG A 402 13.36 -25.75 13.22
C ARG A 402 12.84 -25.22 14.56
N LEU A 403 12.13 -24.08 14.54
CA LEU A 403 11.49 -23.51 15.73
C LEU A 403 10.39 -24.41 16.29
N TYR A 404 9.50 -24.95 15.44
CA TYR A 404 8.45 -25.87 15.88
C TYR A 404 9.03 -27.18 16.43
N ALA A 405 10.12 -27.69 15.86
CA ALA A 405 10.82 -28.85 16.41
C ALA A 405 11.38 -28.57 17.81
N TYR A 406 11.98 -27.39 18.01
CA TYR A 406 12.43 -26.94 19.34
C TYR A 406 11.27 -26.89 20.34
N LEU A 407 10.15 -26.21 20.00
CA LEU A 407 8.96 -26.11 20.86
C LEU A 407 8.39 -27.46 21.29
N ASN A 408 8.45 -28.47 20.42
CA ASN A 408 7.97 -29.81 20.73
C ASN A 408 8.95 -30.63 21.57
N SER A 409 10.24 -30.27 21.57
CA SER A 409 11.30 -30.97 22.31
C SER A 409 11.48 -30.48 23.74
N THR A 410 11.10 -29.23 24.01
CA THR A 410 11.16 -28.59 25.33
C THR A 410 9.75 -28.38 25.85
N LYS A 411 9.28 -29.26 26.75
CA LYS A 411 8.04 -29.06 27.51
C LYS A 411 8.29 -28.25 28.76
#